data_AF-A0A661MRE8-F1
#
_entry.id   AF-A0A661MRE8-F1
#
_cell.length_a   1.000
_cell.length_b   1.000
_cell.length_c   1.000
_cell.angle_alpha   90.00
_cell.angle_beta   90.00
_cell.angle_gamma   90.00
#
_symmetry.space_group_name_H-M   'P 1'
#
loop_
_entity.id
_entity.type
_entity.pdbx_description
1 polymer ?
#
loop_
_entity_poly.entity_id
_entity_poly.type
_entity_poly.pdbx_seq_one_letter_code
_entity_poly.pdbx_strand_id
1 'polypeptide(L)'
;MRNPATRWIVYDPCFESSRRSARRGKSPQRTVRTMSLPDELQRIFDADRALRNAESVLLRNKSSKELIALLEHETENAIQMEDRNEGVVRLERLADLCAQVPGPRMTDALIAILNDGEPRVRVAAGEALRDLGYERYAEVARGIERALDRSADGLAMCELPWVLAEIAEPSALPLIRRFLDHPSSDVAAAAIEALAQLRDPDSVRDLERFIGDSRVVIIEDFEDEAKTTLGELAEDALEMLGVTPSAGD
;
A
#
# COMPACT_ATOMS: atom_id res chain seq x y z
N MET A 1 -2.31 2.98 31.05
CA MET A 1 -1.92 1.77 30.31
C MET A 1 -2.70 1.76 29.02
N ARG A 2 -2.13 2.33 27.96
CA ARG A 2 -2.72 2.38 26.61
C ARG A 2 -1.84 1.54 25.69
N ASN A 3 -2.49 0.72 24.89
CA ASN A 3 -1.91 -0.15 23.88
C ASN A 3 -1.24 0.71 22.77
N PRO A 4 0.04 0.53 22.44
CA PRO A 4 0.72 1.29 21.39
C PRO A 4 0.41 0.81 19.95
N ALA A 5 -0.43 -0.21 19.77
CA ALA A 5 -0.67 -0.87 18.47
C ALA A 5 -1.71 -0.19 17.54
N THR A 6 -1.87 1.13 17.57
CA THR A 6 -2.76 1.87 16.64
C THR A 6 -2.06 3.06 15.99
N ARG A 7 -0.76 2.91 15.68
CA ARG A 7 0.07 4.02 15.20
C ARG A 7 0.14 4.19 13.68
N TRP A 8 -0.66 3.47 12.90
CA TRP A 8 -0.62 3.59 11.44
C TRP A 8 -2.06 3.64 10.90
N ILE A 9 -2.28 4.46 9.87
CA ILE A 9 -3.56 5.01 9.39
C ILE A 9 -3.95 6.33 10.07
N VAL A 10 -3.27 7.43 9.70
CA VAL A 10 -3.90 8.76 9.60
C VAL A 10 -3.20 9.58 8.49
N TYR A 11 -3.86 9.70 7.34
CA TYR A 11 -4.20 10.99 6.70
C TYR A 11 -3.07 12.04 6.53
N ASP A 12 -2.57 12.22 5.31
CA ASP A 12 -1.69 13.35 4.92
C ASP A 12 -2.52 14.52 4.33
N PRO A 13 -2.58 15.70 4.99
CA PRO A 13 -3.35 16.84 4.54
C PRO A 13 -2.49 17.79 3.68
N CYS A 14 -2.34 17.51 2.39
CA CYS A 14 -1.92 18.54 1.45
C CYS A 14 -3.13 19.41 1.04
N PHE A 15 -3.59 20.28 1.95
CA PHE A 15 -4.59 21.30 1.67
C PHE A 15 -4.17 22.65 2.28
N GLU A 16 -4.20 23.68 1.42
CA GLU A 16 -3.93 25.11 1.66
C GLU A 16 -2.47 25.60 1.70
N SER A 17 -2.00 26.15 0.57
CA SER A 17 -1.80 27.61 0.46
C SER A 17 -1.23 28.05 -0.90
N SER A 18 -2.05 28.73 -1.70
CA SER A 18 -1.53 29.82 -2.55
C SER A 18 -2.63 30.78 -2.97
N ARG A 19 -2.77 31.88 -2.22
CA ARG A 19 -3.42 33.10 -2.71
C ARG A 19 -2.35 34.14 -2.99
N ARG A 20 -2.05 34.40 -4.26
CA ARG A 20 -1.47 35.66 -4.73
C ARG A 20 -2.27 36.21 -5.91
N SER A 21 -2.93 37.34 -5.63
CA SER A 21 -3.39 38.42 -6.53
C SER A 21 -2.39 38.73 -7.64
N ALA A 22 -2.69 39.19 -8.88
CA ALA A 22 -3.90 39.50 -9.63
C ALA A 22 -3.47 39.79 -11.10
N ARG A 23 -4.40 39.73 -12.07
CA ARG A 23 -4.64 40.81 -13.06
C ARG A 23 -5.84 40.50 -13.95
N ARG A 24 -6.72 41.49 -14.06
CA ARG A 24 -7.99 41.48 -14.80
C ARG A 24 -7.74 41.58 -16.32
N GLY A 25 -8.25 40.61 -17.07
CA GLY A 25 -8.59 40.75 -18.49
C GLY A 25 -10.06 40.38 -18.67
N LYS A 26 -10.87 41.28 -19.25
CA LYS A 26 -12.31 41.07 -19.46
C LYS A 26 -12.53 40.10 -20.62
N SER A 27 -13.15 38.96 -20.35
CA SER A 27 -13.72 38.04 -21.35
C SER A 27 -15.23 37.89 -21.12
N PRO A 28 -16.03 37.61 -22.16
CA PRO A 28 -17.48 37.80 -22.14
C PRO A 28 -18.15 36.80 -21.19
N GLN A 29 -19.12 37.28 -20.42
CA GLN A 29 -19.91 36.50 -19.47
C GLN A 29 -20.70 35.39 -20.19
N ARG A 30 -20.13 34.19 -20.24
CA ARG A 30 -20.92 32.97 -20.26
C ARG A 30 -21.60 32.91 -18.89
N THR A 31 -22.91 33.07 -18.84
CA THR A 31 -23.72 32.81 -17.65
C THR A 31 -23.61 31.32 -17.31
N VAL A 32 -22.56 30.96 -16.58
CA VAL A 32 -22.52 29.69 -15.84
C VAL A 32 -23.67 29.80 -14.86
N ARG A 33 -24.73 29.02 -15.07
CA ARG A 33 -25.72 28.77 -14.02
C ARG A 33 -24.95 28.09 -12.89
N THR A 34 -24.51 28.86 -11.91
CA THR A 34 -23.98 28.34 -10.66
C THR A 34 -25.12 27.56 -10.03
N MET A 35 -24.98 26.24 -9.98
CA MET A 35 -25.97 25.40 -9.33
C MET A 35 -25.96 25.65 -7.83
N SER A 36 -27.07 25.35 -7.15
CA SER A 36 -27.11 25.50 -5.71
C SER A 36 -26.26 24.43 -5.02
N LEU A 37 -25.75 24.69 -3.82
CA LEU A 37 -25.01 23.69 -3.04
C LEU A 37 -25.81 22.38 -2.84
N PRO A 38 -27.14 22.41 -2.58
CA PRO A 38 -27.95 21.19 -2.59
C PRO A 38 -27.94 20.43 -3.92
N ASP A 39 -27.98 21.12 -5.07
CA ASP A 39 -27.95 20.48 -6.38
C ASP A 39 -26.60 19.79 -6.64
N GLU A 40 -25.48 20.40 -6.22
CA GLU A 40 -24.16 19.79 -6.35
C GLU A 40 -24.00 18.56 -5.43
N LEU A 41 -24.52 18.62 -4.19
CA LEU A 41 -24.54 17.46 -3.30
C LEU A 41 -25.39 16.32 -3.89
N GLN A 42 -26.53 16.65 -4.48
CA GLN A 42 -27.38 15.64 -5.13
C GLN A 42 -26.64 14.95 -6.29
N ARG A 43 -25.85 15.70 -7.08
CA ARG A 43 -25.03 15.11 -8.15
C ARG A 43 -23.97 14.15 -7.63
N ILE A 44 -23.39 14.40 -6.47
CA ILE A 44 -22.45 13.47 -5.84
C ILE A 44 -23.17 12.15 -5.51
N PHE A 45 -24.38 12.21 -4.93
CA PHE A 45 -25.17 11.01 -4.65
C PHE A 45 -25.62 10.26 -5.91
N ASP A 46 -25.98 10.99 -6.96
CA ASP A 46 -26.33 10.40 -8.25
C ASP A 46 -25.11 9.72 -8.89
N ALA A 47 -23.93 10.33 -8.80
CA ALA A 47 -22.68 9.77 -9.31
C ALA A 47 -22.25 8.51 -8.53
N ASP A 48 -22.35 8.51 -7.20
CA ASP A 48 -22.07 7.32 -6.37
C ASP A 48 -23.00 6.15 -6.73
N ARG A 49 -24.30 6.40 -6.89
CA ARG A 49 -25.24 5.36 -7.37
C ARG A 49 -24.90 4.86 -8.76
N ALA A 50 -24.55 5.77 -9.69
CA ALA A 50 -24.19 5.40 -11.04
C ALA A 50 -22.92 4.53 -11.06
N LEU A 51 -21.91 4.88 -10.26
CA LEU A 51 -20.68 4.11 -10.09
C LEU A 51 -20.97 2.70 -9.59
N ARG A 52 -21.68 2.56 -8.46
CA ARG A 52 -22.03 1.25 -7.87
C ARG A 52 -22.83 0.37 -8.83
N ASN A 53 -23.74 0.98 -9.60
CA ASN A 53 -24.50 0.26 -10.62
C ASN A 53 -23.60 -0.22 -11.76
N ALA A 54 -22.70 0.62 -12.26
CA ALA A 54 -21.77 0.25 -13.33
C ALA A 54 -20.82 -0.88 -12.90
N GLU A 55 -20.27 -0.77 -11.69
CA GLU A 55 -19.44 -1.80 -11.06
C GLU A 55 -20.21 -3.12 -10.92
N SER A 56 -21.42 -3.08 -10.35
CA SER A 56 -22.26 -4.27 -10.20
C SER A 56 -22.52 -4.97 -11.53
N VAL A 57 -22.69 -4.21 -12.62
CA VAL A 57 -22.86 -4.76 -13.97
C VAL A 57 -21.56 -5.37 -14.50
N LEU A 58 -20.42 -4.69 -14.35
CA LEU A 58 -19.12 -5.17 -14.79
C LEU A 58 -18.74 -6.49 -14.10
N LEU A 59 -18.93 -6.56 -12.78
CA LEU A 59 -18.53 -7.70 -11.94
C LEU A 59 -19.46 -8.91 -12.03
N ARG A 60 -20.57 -8.84 -12.79
CA ARG A 60 -21.36 -10.05 -13.15
C ARG A 60 -20.52 -11.10 -13.86
N ASN A 61 -19.47 -10.66 -14.55
CA ASN A 61 -18.55 -11.51 -15.31
C ASN A 61 -17.17 -11.65 -14.63
N LYS A 62 -17.11 -11.62 -13.29
CA LYS A 62 -15.85 -11.65 -12.51
C LYS A 62 -14.92 -12.84 -12.76
N SER A 63 -15.38 -13.92 -13.39
CA SER A 63 -14.52 -15.06 -13.76
C SER A 63 -14.20 -15.12 -15.25
N SER A 64 -14.63 -14.13 -16.02
CA SER A 64 -14.38 -14.11 -17.47
C SER A 64 -12.93 -13.71 -17.76
N LYS A 65 -12.31 -14.40 -18.72
CA LYS A 65 -10.96 -14.08 -19.19
C LYS A 65 -10.86 -12.69 -19.80
N GLU A 66 -11.96 -12.23 -20.40
CA GLU A 66 -12.07 -10.90 -21.00
C GLU A 66 -11.96 -9.80 -19.94
N LEU A 67 -12.72 -9.89 -18.84
CA LEU A 67 -12.63 -8.89 -17.77
C LEU A 67 -11.24 -8.88 -17.11
N ILE A 68 -10.67 -10.05 -16.84
CA ILE A 68 -9.32 -10.15 -16.26
C ILE A 68 -8.28 -9.52 -17.20
N ALA A 69 -8.41 -9.74 -18.52
CA ALA A 69 -7.53 -9.11 -19.51
C ALA A 69 -7.72 -7.60 -19.59
N LEU A 70 -8.96 -7.13 -19.53
CA LEU A 70 -9.28 -5.71 -19.52
C LEU A 70 -8.68 -5.02 -18.29
N LEU A 71 -8.90 -5.54 -17.08
CA LEU A 71 -8.41 -4.92 -15.85
C LEU A 71 -6.88 -4.92 -15.76
N GLU A 72 -6.22 -5.99 -16.20
CA GLU A 72 -4.76 -6.02 -16.29
C GLU A 72 -4.26 -4.92 -17.26
N HIS A 73 -4.84 -4.85 -18.45
CA HIS A 73 -4.45 -3.86 -19.46
C HIS A 73 -4.68 -2.42 -19.01
N GLU A 74 -5.84 -2.14 -18.41
CA GLU A 74 -6.15 -0.80 -17.90
C GLU A 74 -5.27 -0.41 -16.70
N THR A 75 -4.82 -1.38 -15.91
CA THR A 75 -3.83 -1.15 -14.84
C THR A 75 -2.49 -0.74 -15.41
N GLU A 76 -1.97 -1.50 -16.38
CA GLU A 76 -0.73 -1.16 -17.07
C GLU A 76 -0.81 0.22 -17.74
N ASN A 77 -1.92 0.51 -18.41
CA ASN A 77 -2.15 1.82 -19.02
C ASN A 77 -2.15 2.92 -17.96
N ALA A 78 -2.92 2.78 -16.88
CA ALA A 78 -3.06 3.79 -15.83
C ALA A 78 -1.73 4.11 -15.12
N ILE A 79 -0.88 3.11 -14.90
CA ILE A 79 0.48 3.29 -14.36
C ILE A 79 1.30 4.20 -15.27
N GLN A 80 1.19 4.04 -16.60
CA GLN A 80 1.99 4.76 -17.59
C GLN A 80 1.37 6.09 -18.06
N MET A 81 0.25 6.52 -17.48
CA MET A 81 -0.43 7.75 -17.93
C MET A 81 0.38 9.01 -17.63
N GLU A 82 0.50 9.88 -18.63
CA GLU A 82 1.12 11.20 -18.50
C GLU A 82 0.27 12.14 -17.61
N ASP A 83 -1.06 12.11 -17.76
CA ASP A 83 -1.97 12.82 -16.86
C ASP A 83 -2.06 12.06 -15.53
N ARG A 84 -1.17 12.40 -14.60
CA ARG A 84 -1.11 11.76 -13.28
C ARG A 84 -2.37 11.95 -12.44
N ASN A 85 -3.12 13.04 -12.62
CA ASN A 85 -4.37 13.22 -11.87
C ASN A 85 -5.40 12.16 -12.28
N GLU A 86 -5.53 11.93 -13.59
CA GLU A 86 -6.41 10.89 -14.12
C GLU A 86 -5.87 9.49 -13.81
N GLY A 87 -4.55 9.27 -13.94
CA GLY A 87 -3.90 7.99 -13.61
C GLY A 87 -4.15 7.56 -12.17
N VAL A 88 -3.98 8.48 -11.20
CA VAL A 88 -4.24 8.22 -9.78
C VAL A 88 -5.69 7.83 -9.53
N VAL A 89 -6.66 8.58 -10.07
CA VAL A 89 -8.09 8.28 -9.91
C VAL A 89 -8.44 6.91 -10.48
N ARG A 90 -7.84 6.53 -11.61
CA ARG A 90 -8.03 5.20 -12.21
C ARG A 90 -7.41 4.10 -11.37
N LEU A 91 -6.19 4.28 -10.89
CA LEU A 91 -5.49 3.27 -10.09
C LEU A 91 -6.20 3.00 -8.77
N GLU A 92 -6.69 4.05 -8.08
CA GLU A 92 -7.53 3.88 -6.88
C GLU A 92 -8.76 3.02 -7.19
N ARG A 93 -9.43 3.26 -8.33
CA ARG A 93 -10.61 2.48 -8.73
C ARG A 93 -10.26 1.07 -9.19
N LEU A 94 -9.15 0.89 -9.88
CA LEU A 94 -8.66 -0.40 -10.37
C LEU A 94 -8.22 -1.30 -9.22
N ALA A 95 -7.67 -0.75 -8.14
CA ALA A 95 -7.35 -1.51 -6.93
C ALA A 95 -8.60 -2.20 -6.35
N ASP A 96 -9.68 -1.45 -6.14
CA ASP A 96 -10.96 -2.00 -5.66
C ASP A 96 -11.52 -3.08 -6.61
N LEU A 97 -11.55 -2.79 -7.93
CA LEU A 97 -12.05 -3.76 -8.92
C LEU A 97 -11.20 -5.04 -8.96
N CYS A 98 -9.88 -4.93 -8.87
CA CYS A 98 -8.98 -6.09 -8.87
C CYS A 98 -9.18 -6.97 -7.62
N ALA A 99 -9.42 -6.39 -6.44
CA ALA A 99 -9.68 -7.17 -5.23
C ALA A 99 -10.95 -8.04 -5.32
N GLN A 100 -11.96 -7.55 -6.06
CA GLN A 100 -13.25 -8.24 -6.22
C GLN A 100 -13.23 -9.33 -7.31
N VAL A 101 -12.19 -9.36 -8.14
CA VAL A 101 -12.01 -10.34 -9.22
C VAL A 101 -10.98 -11.39 -8.78
N PRO A 102 -11.36 -12.68 -8.66
CA PRO A 102 -10.44 -13.71 -8.19
C PRO A 102 -9.38 -14.05 -9.25
N GLY A 103 -8.18 -14.37 -8.78
CA GLY A 103 -7.15 -15.00 -9.60
C GLY A 103 -5.82 -14.26 -9.61
N PRO A 104 -4.74 -14.97 -10.03
CA PRO A 104 -3.37 -14.53 -9.85
C PRO A 104 -3.04 -13.22 -10.56
N ARG A 105 -3.66 -12.95 -11.73
CA ARG A 105 -3.45 -11.71 -12.49
C ARG A 105 -3.95 -10.47 -11.75
N MET A 106 -5.02 -10.59 -10.96
CA MET A 106 -5.54 -9.47 -10.18
C MET A 106 -4.70 -9.21 -8.95
N THR A 107 -4.18 -10.24 -8.30
CA THR A 107 -3.17 -10.08 -7.24
C THR A 107 -1.89 -9.45 -7.79
N ASP A 108 -1.42 -9.88 -8.98
CA ASP A 108 -0.24 -9.29 -9.62
C ASP A 108 -0.48 -7.81 -9.98
N ALA A 109 -1.68 -7.46 -10.47
CA ALA A 109 -2.09 -6.08 -10.72
C ALA A 109 -2.11 -5.24 -9.44
N LEU A 110 -2.67 -5.75 -8.35
CA LEU A 110 -2.66 -5.06 -7.05
C LEU A 110 -1.25 -4.77 -6.55
N ILE A 111 -0.33 -5.73 -6.68
CA ILE A 111 1.09 -5.54 -6.32
C ILE A 111 1.75 -4.48 -7.23
N ALA A 112 1.37 -4.43 -8.51
CA ALA A 112 1.85 -3.38 -9.41
C ALA A 112 1.32 -1.99 -9.01
N ILE A 113 0.05 -1.89 -8.61
CA ILE A 113 -0.54 -0.64 -8.10
C ILE A 113 0.10 -0.20 -6.78
N LEU A 114 0.39 -1.15 -5.89
CA LEU A 114 1.12 -0.91 -4.63
C LEU A 114 2.54 -0.33 -4.86
N ASN A 115 3.08 -0.48 -6.07
CA ASN A 115 4.38 0.06 -6.43
C ASN A 115 4.33 1.51 -6.96
N ASP A 116 3.15 2.13 -7.02
CA ASP A 116 3.01 3.51 -7.52
C ASP A 116 3.64 4.53 -6.56
N GLY A 117 4.22 5.59 -7.13
CA GLY A 117 4.84 6.66 -6.35
C GLY A 117 3.85 7.50 -5.55
N GLU A 118 2.58 7.56 -5.96
CA GLU A 118 1.54 8.31 -5.25
C GLU A 118 1.09 7.56 -3.98
N PRO A 119 1.25 8.15 -2.78
CA PRO A 119 0.89 7.51 -1.52
C PRO A 119 -0.57 7.05 -1.46
N ARG A 120 -1.50 7.84 -1.99
CA ARG A 120 -2.93 7.47 -2.00
C ARG A 120 -3.22 6.20 -2.81
N VAL A 121 -2.49 6.00 -3.90
CA VAL A 121 -2.63 4.79 -4.73
C VAL A 121 -2.10 3.57 -3.99
N ARG A 122 -0.96 3.71 -3.29
CA ARG A 122 -0.42 2.64 -2.46
C ARG A 122 -1.37 2.26 -1.32
N VAL A 123 -1.95 3.23 -0.63
CA VAL A 123 -2.95 2.99 0.42
C VAL A 123 -4.12 2.19 -0.13
N ALA A 124 -4.69 2.60 -1.27
CA ALA A 124 -5.80 1.88 -1.89
C ALA A 124 -5.43 0.43 -2.25
N ALA A 125 -4.24 0.19 -2.80
CA ALA A 125 -3.77 -1.15 -3.13
C ALA A 125 -3.46 -2.01 -1.90
N GLY A 126 -2.88 -1.42 -0.85
CA GLY A 126 -2.58 -2.09 0.41
C GLY A 126 -3.85 -2.52 1.14
N GLU A 127 -4.84 -1.62 1.23
CA GLU A 127 -6.17 -1.94 1.77
C GLU A 127 -6.85 -3.05 0.96
N ALA A 128 -6.82 -2.95 -0.36
CA ALA A 128 -7.38 -3.96 -1.26
C ALA A 128 -6.70 -5.34 -1.09
N LEU A 129 -5.37 -5.39 -0.97
CA LEU A 129 -4.61 -6.63 -0.71
C LEU A 129 -4.90 -7.21 0.67
N ARG A 130 -5.06 -6.36 1.69
CA ARG A 130 -5.41 -6.78 3.05
C ARG A 130 -6.81 -7.38 3.10
N ASP A 131 -7.79 -6.68 2.53
CA ASP A 131 -9.18 -7.14 2.47
C ASP A 131 -9.27 -8.46 1.70
N LEU A 132 -8.55 -8.56 0.58
CA LEU A 132 -8.37 -9.81 -0.15
C LEU A 132 -7.71 -10.89 0.72
N GLY A 133 -6.72 -10.54 1.52
CA GLY A 133 -5.99 -11.42 2.41
C GLY A 133 -6.86 -12.02 3.52
N TYR A 134 -7.78 -11.23 4.10
CA TYR A 134 -8.72 -11.71 5.11
C TYR A 134 -9.68 -12.79 4.59
N GLU A 135 -10.03 -12.74 3.30
CA GLU A 135 -10.91 -13.75 2.69
C GLU A 135 -10.15 -14.89 1.99
N ARG A 136 -9.02 -14.56 1.36
CA ARG A 136 -8.30 -15.42 0.40
C ARG A 136 -6.78 -15.26 0.54
N TYR A 137 -6.26 -15.35 1.76
CA TYR A 137 -4.83 -15.25 2.06
C TYR A 137 -3.92 -16.01 1.09
N ALA A 138 -4.28 -17.26 0.73
CA ALA A 138 -3.49 -18.08 -0.17
C ALA A 138 -3.37 -17.52 -1.60
N GLU A 139 -4.27 -16.64 -2.05
CA GLU A 139 -4.12 -15.90 -3.32
C GLU A 139 -3.07 -14.80 -3.17
N VAL A 140 -3.16 -14.00 -2.10
CA VAL A 140 -2.21 -12.92 -1.78
C VAL A 140 -0.80 -13.47 -1.61
N ALA A 141 -0.64 -14.49 -0.76
CA ALA A 141 0.65 -15.12 -0.51
C ALA A 141 1.32 -15.60 -1.80
N ARG A 142 0.59 -16.28 -2.69
CA ARG A 142 1.12 -16.72 -3.99
C ARG A 142 1.49 -15.56 -4.91
N GLY A 143 0.77 -14.44 -4.84
CA GLY A 143 1.14 -13.22 -5.60
C GLY A 143 2.45 -12.64 -5.12
N ILE A 144 2.62 -12.55 -3.80
CA ILE A 144 3.84 -12.06 -3.18
C ILE A 144 5.02 -13.00 -3.46
N GLU A 145 4.82 -14.32 -3.34
CA GLU A 145 5.82 -15.32 -3.73
C GLU A 145 6.27 -15.14 -5.18
N ARG A 146 5.31 -14.98 -6.11
CA ARG A 146 5.63 -14.72 -7.52
C ARG A 146 6.42 -13.42 -7.72
N ALA A 147 6.11 -12.36 -6.96
CA ALA A 147 6.84 -11.10 -7.04
C ALA A 147 8.29 -11.27 -6.57
N LEU A 148 8.51 -11.92 -5.42
CA LEU A 148 9.83 -12.24 -4.90
C LEU A 148 10.63 -13.16 -5.83
N ASP A 149 9.99 -14.20 -6.38
CA ASP A 149 10.61 -15.15 -7.32
C ASP A 149 11.08 -14.48 -8.61
N ARG A 150 10.42 -13.38 -9.02
CA ARG A 150 10.83 -12.54 -10.16
C ARG A 150 11.82 -11.44 -9.78
N SER A 151 12.29 -11.42 -8.53
CA SER A 151 13.15 -10.36 -8.00
C SER A 151 12.57 -8.97 -8.22
N ALA A 152 11.26 -8.83 -7.96
CA ALA A 152 10.61 -7.51 -7.96
C ALA A 152 11.28 -6.60 -6.91
N ASP A 153 11.24 -5.30 -7.19
CA ASP A 153 11.81 -4.25 -6.33
C ASP A 153 10.90 -3.02 -6.37
N GLY A 154 11.20 -2.03 -5.53
CA GLY A 154 10.44 -0.78 -5.40
C GLY A 154 9.55 -0.75 -4.17
N LEU A 155 8.70 0.27 -4.10
CA LEU A 155 7.86 0.59 -2.94
C LEU A 155 6.97 -0.57 -2.52
N ALA A 156 6.46 -1.36 -3.47
CA ALA A 156 5.64 -2.52 -3.13
C ALA A 156 6.38 -3.52 -2.23
N MET A 157 7.68 -3.73 -2.44
CA MET A 157 8.43 -4.68 -1.60
C MET A 157 8.62 -4.18 -0.16
N CYS A 158 8.61 -2.87 0.07
CA CYS A 158 8.62 -2.29 1.41
C CYS A 158 7.24 -2.39 2.10
N GLU A 159 6.15 -2.32 1.33
CA GLU A 159 4.78 -2.30 1.84
C GLU A 159 4.24 -3.71 2.14
N LEU A 160 4.63 -4.72 1.36
CA LEU A 160 4.10 -6.08 1.47
C LEU A 160 4.35 -6.78 2.83
N PRO A 161 5.51 -6.62 3.51
CA PRO A 161 5.69 -7.14 4.86
C PRO A 161 4.65 -6.60 5.85
N TRP A 162 4.29 -5.32 5.75
CA TRP A 162 3.26 -4.71 6.58
C TRP A 162 1.87 -5.25 6.26
N VAL A 163 1.53 -5.38 4.98
CA VAL A 163 0.27 -6.02 4.56
C VAL A 163 0.15 -7.42 5.15
N LEU A 164 1.22 -8.22 5.12
CA LEU A 164 1.24 -9.56 5.72
C LEU A 164 1.09 -9.52 7.26
N ALA A 165 1.73 -8.57 7.93
CA ALA A 165 1.61 -8.38 9.37
C ALA A 165 0.21 -7.92 9.82
N GLU A 166 -0.46 -7.08 9.03
CA GLU A 166 -1.84 -6.65 9.28
C GLU A 166 -2.86 -7.77 9.03
N ILE A 167 -2.62 -8.62 8.04
CA ILE A 167 -3.44 -9.82 7.83
C ILE A 167 -3.25 -10.79 9.02
N ALA A 168 -2.03 -10.87 9.55
CA ALA A 168 -1.66 -11.68 10.71
C ALA A 168 -1.97 -13.18 10.59
N GLU A 169 -1.97 -13.72 9.38
CA GLU A 169 -2.12 -15.15 9.16
C GLU A 169 -0.82 -15.86 9.60
N PRO A 170 -0.85 -16.88 10.48
CA PRO A 170 0.36 -17.53 10.98
C PRO A 170 1.27 -18.09 9.88
N SER A 171 0.70 -18.54 8.75
CA SER A 171 1.47 -19.00 7.60
C SER A 171 2.19 -17.90 6.82
N ALA A 172 2.03 -16.62 7.20
CA ALA A 172 2.77 -15.51 6.62
C ALA A 172 4.20 -15.40 7.14
N LEU A 173 4.50 -15.93 8.32
CA LEU A 173 5.83 -15.79 8.93
C LEU A 173 6.97 -16.31 8.05
N PRO A 174 6.88 -17.50 7.39
CA PRO A 174 7.91 -17.93 6.44
C PRO A 174 8.04 -17.02 5.22
N LEU A 175 6.93 -16.41 4.78
CA LEU A 175 6.92 -15.50 3.65
C LEU A 175 7.54 -14.14 4.00
N ILE A 176 7.24 -13.59 5.18
CA ILE A 176 7.86 -12.36 5.70
C ILE A 176 9.38 -12.55 5.81
N ARG A 177 9.84 -13.70 6.31
CA ARG A 177 11.28 -14.02 6.39
C ARG A 177 12.00 -13.93 5.03
N ARG A 178 11.33 -14.23 3.91
CA ARG A 178 11.94 -14.11 2.58
C ARG A 178 12.34 -12.68 2.24
N PHE A 179 11.65 -11.67 2.80
CA PHE A 179 11.98 -10.27 2.58
C PHE A 179 13.24 -9.83 3.34
N LEU A 180 13.64 -10.53 4.40
CA LEU A 180 14.91 -10.25 5.10
C LEU A 180 16.12 -10.43 4.17
N ASP A 181 16.03 -11.34 3.19
CA ASP A 181 17.08 -11.63 2.22
C ASP A 181 17.06 -10.69 1.00
N HIS A 182 16.17 -9.70 0.98
CA HIS A 182 16.08 -8.75 -0.12
C HIS A 182 17.31 -7.81 -0.15
N PRO A 183 17.84 -7.46 -1.33
CA PRO A 183 19.04 -6.61 -1.44
C PRO A 183 18.84 -5.18 -0.92
N SER A 184 17.63 -4.63 -1.03
CA SER A 184 17.29 -3.32 -0.47
C SER A 184 17.21 -3.37 1.06
N SER A 185 17.91 -2.46 1.73
CA SER A 185 17.87 -2.32 3.18
C SER A 185 16.49 -1.89 3.67
N ASP A 186 15.76 -1.06 2.93
CA ASP A 186 14.42 -0.61 3.32
C ASP A 186 13.42 -1.76 3.33
N VAL A 187 13.55 -2.70 2.40
CA VAL A 187 12.72 -3.92 2.35
C VAL A 187 13.05 -4.86 3.50
N ALA A 188 14.34 -5.04 3.80
CA ALA A 188 14.77 -5.84 4.94
C ALA A 188 14.29 -5.22 6.28
N ALA A 189 14.33 -3.89 6.41
CA ALA A 189 13.80 -3.17 7.56
C ALA A 189 12.30 -3.41 7.75
N ALA A 190 11.50 -3.26 6.69
CA ALA A 190 10.06 -3.53 6.75
C ALA A 190 9.76 -4.96 7.21
N ALA A 191 10.57 -5.94 6.80
CA ALA A 191 10.45 -7.32 7.26
C ALA A 191 10.82 -7.51 8.73
N ILE A 192 11.87 -6.83 9.23
CA ILE A 192 12.24 -6.83 10.66
C ILE A 192 11.08 -6.26 11.49
N GLU A 193 10.54 -5.12 11.10
CA GLU A 193 9.43 -4.48 11.81
C GLU A 193 8.15 -5.32 11.80
N ALA A 194 7.82 -5.92 10.66
CA ALA A 194 6.69 -6.84 10.53
C ALA A 194 6.81 -8.04 11.48
N LEU A 195 7.99 -8.65 11.59
CA LEU A 195 8.25 -9.77 12.50
C LEU A 195 8.17 -9.34 13.98
N ALA A 196 8.70 -8.16 14.31
CA ALA A 196 8.61 -7.58 15.64
C ALA A 196 7.16 -7.28 16.05
N GLN A 197 6.37 -6.72 15.13
CA GLN A 197 4.94 -6.45 15.33
C GLN A 197 4.15 -7.73 15.60
N LEU A 198 4.42 -8.79 14.83
CA LEU A 198 3.79 -10.11 15.01
C LEU A 198 4.30 -10.86 16.25
N ARG A 199 5.39 -10.36 16.86
CA ARG A 199 6.05 -10.97 18.03
C ARG A 199 6.40 -12.43 17.81
N ASP A 200 6.92 -12.76 16.63
CA ASP A 200 7.30 -14.14 16.29
C ASP A 200 8.56 -14.55 17.07
N PRO A 201 8.47 -15.45 18.08
CA PRO A 201 9.63 -15.87 18.85
C PRO A 201 10.64 -16.65 18.00
N ASP A 202 10.19 -17.29 16.92
CA ASP A 202 11.06 -18.05 16.02
C ASP A 202 11.86 -17.11 15.09
N SER A 203 11.61 -15.80 15.13
CA SER A 203 12.37 -14.81 14.34
C SER A 203 13.67 -14.36 15.01
N VAL A 204 13.91 -14.70 16.29
CA VAL A 204 15.10 -14.24 17.04
C VAL A 204 16.41 -14.49 16.29
N ARG A 205 16.62 -15.71 15.78
CA ARG A 205 17.84 -16.04 15.01
C ARG A 205 17.95 -15.28 13.70
N ASP A 206 16.81 -15.00 13.07
CA ASP A 206 16.77 -14.24 11.83
C ASP A 206 17.07 -12.75 12.07
N LEU A 207 16.69 -12.21 13.23
CA LEU A 207 16.97 -10.83 13.64
C LEU A 207 18.41 -10.65 14.12
N GLU A 208 18.95 -11.60 14.90
CA GLU A 208 20.33 -11.56 15.41
C GLU A 208 21.38 -11.38 14.31
N ARG A 209 21.11 -11.86 13.08
CA ARG A 209 22.03 -11.73 11.94
C ARG A 209 22.24 -10.28 11.49
N PHE A 210 21.32 -9.38 11.83
CA PHE A 210 21.38 -7.98 11.47
C PHE A 210 22.06 -7.13 12.54
N ILE A 211 22.36 -7.67 13.74
CA ILE A 211 23.07 -6.93 14.79
C ILE A 211 24.41 -6.40 14.23
N GLY A 212 24.64 -5.10 14.37
CA GLY A 212 25.81 -4.41 13.83
C GLY A 212 25.78 -4.17 12.31
N ASP A 213 24.68 -4.48 11.62
CA ASP A 213 24.49 -4.12 10.21
C ASP A 213 24.37 -2.60 10.06
N SER A 214 25.38 -1.98 9.47
CA SER A 214 25.50 -0.53 9.35
C SER A 214 24.74 0.06 8.15
N ARG A 215 23.95 -0.73 7.41
CA ARG A 215 23.13 -0.21 6.32
C ARG A 215 22.06 0.71 6.91
N VAL A 216 22.08 1.96 6.46
CA VAL A 216 21.15 3.00 6.92
C VAL A 216 19.81 2.80 6.24
N VAL A 217 18.74 2.94 7.02
CA VAL A 217 17.36 2.96 6.56
C VAL A 217 16.68 4.23 7.08
N ILE A 218 15.76 4.74 6.30
CA ILE A 218 14.97 5.92 6.66
C ILE A 218 13.60 5.42 7.08
N ILE A 219 13.23 5.72 8.32
CA ILE A 219 11.90 5.46 8.84
C ILE A 219 11.15 6.79 8.84
N GLU A 220 10.07 6.86 8.07
CA GLU A 220 9.16 8.00 8.05
C GLU A 220 8.26 7.92 9.29
N ASP A 221 8.53 8.73 10.32
CA ASP A 221 7.58 9.01 11.41
C ASP A 221 6.92 10.37 11.11
N PHE A 222 5.64 10.54 11.45
CA PHE A 222 4.67 11.55 10.97
C PHE A 222 5.15 12.99 10.69
N GLU A 223 6.28 13.43 11.22
CA GLU A 223 6.83 14.78 11.06
C GLU A 223 8.37 14.83 10.87
N ASP A 224 9.08 13.70 11.01
CA ASP A 224 10.55 13.62 10.99
C ASP A 224 11.06 12.35 10.27
N GLU A 225 12.05 12.51 9.38
CA GLU A 225 12.83 11.39 8.85
C GLU A 225 13.82 10.91 9.93
N ALA A 226 13.50 9.79 10.57
CA ALA A 226 14.44 9.14 11.49
C ALA A 226 15.40 8.26 10.69
N LYS A 227 16.69 8.52 10.82
CA LYS A 227 17.74 7.64 10.29
C LYS A 227 18.13 6.66 11.36
N THR A 228 18.01 5.37 11.03
CA THR A 228 18.51 4.28 11.86
C THR A 228 19.32 3.32 10.98
N THR A 229 19.92 2.32 11.60
CA THR A 229 20.57 1.21 10.90
C THR A 229 19.75 -0.06 11.02
N LEU A 230 19.98 -1.01 10.12
CA LEU A 230 19.38 -2.34 10.26
C LEU A 230 19.79 -3.03 11.57
N GLY A 231 21.00 -2.77 12.07
CA GLY A 231 21.45 -3.26 13.36
C GLY A 231 20.67 -2.70 14.54
N GLU A 232 20.51 -1.38 14.62
CA GLU A 232 19.70 -0.74 15.66
C GLU A 232 18.23 -1.20 15.59
N LEU A 233 17.67 -1.30 14.37
CA LEU A 233 16.30 -1.79 14.18
C LEU A 233 16.13 -3.25 14.62
N ALA A 234 17.12 -4.10 14.38
CA ALA A 234 17.10 -5.49 14.82
C ALA A 234 17.24 -5.62 16.34
N GLU A 235 18.06 -4.78 16.98
CA GLU A 235 18.17 -4.70 18.44
C GLU A 235 16.84 -4.28 19.08
N ASP A 236 16.18 -3.26 18.54
CA ASP A 236 14.85 -2.82 18.98
C ASP A 236 13.81 -3.95 18.81
N ALA A 237 13.82 -4.63 17.67
CA ALA A 237 12.94 -5.77 17.41
C ALA A 237 13.16 -6.93 18.39
N LEU A 238 14.41 -7.24 18.72
CA LEU A 238 14.77 -8.26 19.72
C LEU A 238 14.31 -7.85 21.13
N GLU A 239 14.44 -6.57 21.49
CA GLU A 239 13.93 -6.05 22.77
C GLU A 239 12.39 -6.21 22.85
N MET A 240 11.66 -5.95 21.75
CA MET A 240 10.20 -6.19 21.70
C MET A 240 9.82 -7.66 21.92
N LEU A 241 10.69 -8.59 21.54
CA LEU A 241 10.54 -10.03 21.79
C LEU A 241 10.98 -10.44 23.21
N GLY A 242 11.50 -9.50 24.02
CA GLY A 242 12.01 -9.76 25.37
C GLY A 242 13.42 -10.35 25.39
N VAL A 243 14.16 -10.26 24.27
CA VAL A 243 15.56 -10.65 24.17
C VAL A 243 16.40 -9.39 24.34
N THR A 244 17.09 -9.26 25.47
CA THR A 244 18.10 -8.21 25.61
C THR A 244 19.36 -8.66 24.86
N PRO A 245 19.83 -7.92 23.84
CA PRO A 245 21.11 -8.22 23.22
C PRO A 245 22.17 -8.21 24.33
N SER A 246 22.95 -9.29 24.46
CA SER A 246 24.05 -9.29 25.42
C SER A 246 25.02 -8.20 24.97
N ALA A 247 25.16 -7.14 25.76
CA ALA A 247 26.29 -6.23 25.62
C ALA A 247 27.55 -7.10 25.61
N GLY A 248 28.26 -7.13 24.49
CA GLY A 248 29.39 -8.02 24.27
C GLY A 248 30.42 -7.91 25.40
N ASP A 249 30.87 -9.09 25.86
CA ASP A 249 32.09 -9.27 26.65
C ASP A 249 33.34 -9.08 25.77
#